data_AF-K1U4K7-F1
#
_entry.id   AF-K1U4K7-F1
#
_cell.length_a   1.000
_cell.length_b   1.000
_cell.length_c   1.000
_cell.angle_alpha   90.00
_cell.angle_beta   90.00
_cell.angle_gamma   90.00
#
_symmetry.space_group_name_H-M   'P 1'
#
loop_
_entity.id
_entity.type
_entity.pdbx_description
1 polymer ?
#
loop_
_entity_poly.entity_id
_entity_poly.type
_entity_poly.pdbx_seq_one_letter_code
_entity_poly.pdbx_strand_id
1 'polypeptide(L)'
;DEWNGTSDISWYDGSGTLFQLESAAQFAGFAELVNSGTSFKGKTITLEVNVKLNRELKFDADHNVTNAGELRPWQPIGSSTHPFSGIFDGKNHVVSGLYCELDDKTSTSGPAGLFGLLRYGSDSENGETVVKNLRVTGSFVNGYRAGAVAGELDGSTYKGQWPSMVMDCTGDAVVKGTSAGGVVGYVDNNSRIEGCSHTGYVESNAGGRAGGV
;
A
#
# COMPACT_ATOMS: atom_id res chain seq x y z
N ASP A 1 0.37 16.10 -8.57
CA ASP A 1 1.46 15.77 -9.49
C ASP A 1 1.15 14.47 -10.23
N GLU A 2 1.49 14.37 -11.51
CA GLU A 2 1.24 13.16 -12.32
C GLU A 2 2.53 12.38 -12.53
N TRP A 3 2.51 11.09 -12.21
CA TRP A 3 3.65 10.22 -12.41
C TRP A 3 3.85 9.93 -13.89
N ASN A 4 5.06 10.18 -14.38
CA ASN A 4 5.46 9.95 -15.77
C ASN A 4 6.14 8.58 -15.99
N GLY A 5 6.28 7.75 -14.94
CA GLY A 5 6.98 6.47 -14.99
C GLY A 5 8.42 6.51 -14.49
N THR A 6 8.97 7.68 -14.14
CA THR A 6 10.33 7.80 -13.56
C THR A 6 10.29 7.88 -12.04
N SER A 7 11.34 7.38 -11.40
CA SER A 7 11.59 7.53 -9.96
C SER A 7 12.66 8.60 -9.70
N ASP A 8 12.56 9.26 -8.55
CA ASP A 8 13.60 10.15 -8.01
C ASP A 8 13.92 9.71 -6.59
N ILE A 9 15.17 9.28 -6.37
CA ILE A 9 15.69 8.88 -5.06
C ILE A 9 16.71 9.88 -4.50
N SER A 10 16.96 11.00 -5.19
CA SER A 10 18.00 11.98 -4.82
C SER A 10 17.74 12.69 -3.49
N TRP A 11 16.49 12.64 -3.01
CA TRP A 11 16.06 13.17 -1.72
C TRP A 11 16.50 12.30 -0.52
N TYR A 12 16.90 11.04 -0.74
CA TYR A 12 17.22 10.12 0.33
C TYR A 12 18.73 9.97 0.53
N ASP A 13 19.21 10.39 1.69
CA ASP A 13 20.62 10.29 2.10
C ASP A 13 20.86 9.28 3.25
N GLY A 14 19.78 8.70 3.79
CA GLY A 14 19.80 7.79 4.94
C GLY A 14 20.10 8.43 6.29
N SER A 15 20.54 9.70 6.35
CA SER A 15 21.06 10.34 7.56
C SER A 15 19.98 11.00 8.43
N GLY A 16 18.79 11.24 7.87
CA GLY A 16 17.62 11.77 8.57
C GLY A 16 16.65 10.73 9.14
N THR A 17 15.72 11.20 9.98
CA THR A 17 14.56 10.44 10.48
C THR A 17 13.23 10.92 9.90
N LEU A 18 13.22 12.04 9.19
CA LEU A 18 12.05 12.60 8.51
C LEU A 18 12.43 12.95 7.07
N PHE A 19 11.62 12.50 6.11
CA PHE A 19 11.78 12.83 4.70
C PHE A 19 10.43 13.23 4.11
N GLN A 20 10.44 14.19 3.18
CA GLN A 20 9.25 14.77 2.58
C GLN A 20 9.26 14.48 1.08
N LEU A 21 8.13 13.99 0.57
CA LEU A 21 7.93 13.67 -0.83
C LEU A 21 7.06 14.74 -1.48
N GLU A 22 7.68 15.58 -2.29
CA GLU A 22 7.09 16.78 -2.90
C GLU A 22 6.64 16.53 -4.36
N SER A 23 6.94 15.35 -4.91
CA SER A 23 6.55 14.98 -6.27
C SER A 23 6.15 13.50 -6.40
N ALA A 24 5.45 13.20 -7.50
CA ALA A 24 5.11 11.83 -7.88
C ALA A 24 6.35 10.99 -8.20
N ALA A 25 7.41 11.60 -8.74
CA ALA A 25 8.68 10.92 -8.98
C ALA A 25 9.37 10.54 -7.67
N GLN A 26 9.35 11.42 -6.66
CA GLN A 26 9.88 11.11 -5.33
C GLN A 26 9.06 10.02 -4.62
N PHE A 27 7.73 10.02 -4.79
CA PHE A 27 6.87 8.93 -4.31
C PHE A 27 7.19 7.59 -4.98
N ALA A 28 7.41 7.57 -6.29
CA ALA A 28 7.88 6.37 -6.99
C ALA A 28 9.29 5.95 -6.54
N GLY A 29 10.19 6.89 -6.26
CA GLY A 29 11.51 6.62 -5.70
C GLY A 29 11.46 6.04 -4.29
N PHE A 30 10.51 6.47 -3.45
CA PHE A 30 10.24 5.83 -2.16
C PHE A 30 9.86 4.36 -2.33
N ALA A 31 8.95 4.05 -3.26
CA ALA A 31 8.59 2.67 -3.58
C ALA A 31 9.80 1.84 -4.04
N GLU A 32 10.65 2.41 -4.91
CA GLU A 32 11.88 1.78 -5.37
C GLU A 32 12.86 1.47 -4.23
N LEU A 33 13.10 2.44 -3.34
CA LEU A 33 14.00 2.29 -2.19
C LEU A 33 13.54 1.16 -1.25
N VAL A 34 12.23 1.11 -0.94
CA VAL A 34 11.67 0.02 -0.13
C VAL A 34 11.89 -1.32 -0.82
N ASN A 35 11.50 -1.41 -2.09
CA ASN A 35 11.57 -2.66 -2.85
C ASN A 35 13.02 -3.12 -3.11
N SER A 36 14.00 -2.23 -2.94
CA SER A 36 15.44 -2.50 -3.02
C SER A 36 16.10 -2.78 -1.66
N GLY A 37 15.32 -2.83 -0.57
CA GLY A 37 15.79 -3.24 0.75
C GLY A 37 15.92 -2.14 1.80
N THR A 38 15.57 -0.89 1.48
CA THR A 38 15.53 0.19 2.48
C THR A 38 14.21 0.13 3.25
N SER A 39 14.20 -0.50 4.43
CA SER A 39 12.95 -0.72 5.19
C SER A 39 12.32 0.55 5.78
N PHE A 40 13.10 1.64 5.92
CA PHE A 40 12.73 2.86 6.65
C PHE A 40 12.38 2.66 8.13
N LYS A 41 12.89 1.59 8.76
CA LYS A 41 12.76 1.40 10.23
C LYS A 41 13.21 2.64 11.00
N GLY A 42 12.37 3.12 11.89
CA GLY A 42 12.64 4.32 12.71
C GLY A 42 12.62 5.65 11.95
N LYS A 43 12.16 5.66 10.69
CA LYS A 43 12.06 6.85 9.84
C LYS A 43 10.60 7.14 9.52
N THR A 44 10.31 8.42 9.33
CA THR A 44 9.02 8.95 8.89
C THR A 44 9.15 9.53 7.49
N ILE A 45 8.23 9.13 6.62
CA ILE A 45 8.04 9.64 5.27
C ILE A 45 6.73 10.40 5.25
N THR A 46 6.75 11.62 4.72
CA THR A 46 5.54 12.44 4.57
C THR A 46 5.27 12.70 3.11
N LEU A 47 3.99 12.61 2.71
CA LEU A 47 3.56 13.02 1.39
C LEU A 47 3.14 14.48 1.46
N GLU A 48 3.68 15.33 0.58
CA GLU A 48 3.38 16.77 0.54
C GLU A 48 2.58 17.19 -0.71
N VAL A 49 2.21 16.21 -1.53
CA VAL A 49 1.49 16.43 -2.78
C VAL A 49 0.51 15.30 -3.08
N ASN A 50 -0.60 15.62 -3.74
CA ASN A 50 -1.44 14.57 -4.32
C ASN A 50 -0.70 13.91 -5.49
N VAL A 51 -0.68 12.59 -5.51
CA VAL A 51 -0.02 11.78 -6.56
C VAL A 51 -1.08 11.17 -7.47
N LYS A 52 -0.87 11.26 -8.78
CA LYS A 52 -1.66 10.59 -9.80
C LYS A 52 -0.78 9.59 -10.54
N LEU A 53 -0.97 8.30 -10.29
CA LEU A 53 -0.18 7.22 -10.90
C LEU A 53 -0.60 6.97 -12.36
N ASN A 54 -1.91 6.97 -12.60
CA ASN A 54 -2.53 6.88 -13.92
C ASN A 54 -3.67 7.91 -14.05
N ARG A 55 -3.99 8.31 -15.29
CA ARG A 55 -5.01 9.34 -15.54
C ARG A 55 -6.43 8.89 -15.29
N GLU A 56 -6.79 7.71 -15.79
CA GLU A 56 -8.14 7.16 -15.70
C GLU A 56 -8.07 5.64 -15.84
N LEU A 57 -8.74 4.94 -14.92
CA LEU A 57 -9.06 3.53 -15.05
C LEU A 57 -10.51 3.42 -15.52
N LYS A 58 -10.75 2.60 -16.54
CA LYS A 58 -12.09 2.33 -17.08
C LYS A 58 -12.51 0.92 -16.68
N PHE A 59 -13.76 0.78 -16.26
CA PHE A 59 -14.30 -0.47 -15.75
C PHE A 59 -15.46 -0.96 -16.62
N ASP A 60 -15.55 -2.27 -16.80
CA ASP A 60 -16.75 -2.92 -17.32
C ASP A 60 -17.82 -3.12 -16.22
N ALA A 61 -18.92 -3.77 -16.57
CA ALA A 61 -20.02 -4.05 -15.65
C ALA A 61 -19.64 -5.01 -14.50
N ASP A 62 -18.58 -5.80 -14.68
CA ASP A 62 -18.06 -6.75 -13.70
C ASP A 62 -16.87 -6.14 -12.93
N HIS A 63 -16.67 -4.82 -13.03
CA HIS A 63 -15.60 -4.06 -12.38
C HIS A 63 -14.19 -4.48 -12.81
N ASN A 64 -14.00 -5.06 -14.00
CA ASN A 64 -12.68 -5.33 -14.54
C ASN A 64 -12.16 -4.13 -15.34
N VAL A 65 -10.84 -3.92 -15.33
CA VAL A 65 -10.20 -2.81 -16.05
C VAL A 65 -10.19 -3.07 -17.56
N THR A 66 -10.79 -2.17 -18.34
CA THR A 66 -10.92 -2.32 -19.81
C THR A 66 -9.81 -1.64 -20.60
N ASN A 67 -9.02 -0.76 -19.97
CA ASN A 67 -7.93 -0.03 -20.61
C ASN A 67 -6.53 -0.38 -20.05
N ALA A 68 -6.35 -1.61 -19.55
CA ALA A 68 -5.11 -2.06 -18.90
C ALA A 68 -3.82 -1.80 -19.72
N GLY A 69 -3.89 -1.92 -21.06
CA GLY A 69 -2.75 -1.66 -21.96
C GLY A 69 -2.27 -0.20 -22.01
N GLU A 70 -3.03 0.74 -21.44
CA GLU A 70 -2.69 2.17 -21.35
C GLU A 70 -2.14 2.55 -19.96
N LEU A 71 -2.21 1.63 -18.99
CA LEU A 71 -1.90 1.90 -17.60
C LEU A 71 -0.46 1.48 -17.27
N ARG A 72 0.16 2.24 -16.37
CA ARG A 72 1.40 1.84 -15.71
C ARG A 72 1.06 0.90 -14.55
N PRO A 73 1.51 -0.36 -14.56
CA PRO A 73 1.30 -1.27 -13.44
C PRO A 73 2.11 -0.79 -12.23
N TRP A 74 1.49 -0.89 -11.06
CA TRP A 74 2.10 -0.56 -9.79
C TRP A 74 2.70 -1.80 -9.14
N GLN A 75 3.98 -1.72 -8.79
CA GLN A 75 4.60 -2.66 -7.87
C GLN A 75 4.30 -2.18 -6.44
N PRO A 76 3.62 -2.98 -5.59
CA PRO A 76 3.32 -2.59 -4.22
C PRO A 76 4.57 -2.17 -3.44
N ILE A 77 4.43 -1.20 -2.54
CA ILE A 77 5.50 -0.76 -1.65
C ILE A 77 5.67 -1.81 -0.56
N GLY A 78 6.80 -2.52 -0.59
CA GLY A 78 7.13 -3.54 0.39
C GLY A 78 6.67 -4.94 -0.02
N SER A 79 7.53 -5.92 0.25
CA SER A 79 7.32 -7.34 -0.08
C SER A 79 7.71 -8.24 1.10
N SER A 80 7.52 -9.55 0.96
CA SER A 80 7.96 -10.53 1.96
C SER A 80 9.49 -10.50 2.19
N THR A 81 10.28 -10.11 1.19
CA THR A 81 11.75 -9.97 1.31
C THR A 81 12.18 -8.58 1.76
N HIS A 82 11.45 -7.54 1.36
CA HIS A 82 11.75 -6.15 1.69
C HIS A 82 10.50 -5.46 2.22
N PRO A 83 10.05 -5.76 3.44
CA PRO A 83 8.86 -5.11 4.00
C PRO A 83 9.13 -3.63 4.26
N PHE A 84 8.08 -2.81 4.19
CA PHE A 84 8.14 -1.48 4.77
C PHE A 84 7.97 -1.57 6.29
N SER A 85 8.84 -0.88 7.03
CA SER A 85 8.90 -0.92 8.51
C SER A 85 8.99 0.47 9.14
N GLY A 86 8.63 1.52 8.39
CA GLY A 86 8.66 2.91 8.84
C GLY A 86 7.27 3.49 9.08
N ILE A 87 7.22 4.82 9.20
CA ILE A 87 5.97 5.59 9.24
C ILE A 87 5.79 6.29 7.90
N PHE A 88 4.66 6.09 7.24
CA PHE A 88 4.22 6.87 6.10
C PHE A 88 3.00 7.70 6.52
N ASP A 89 3.15 9.02 6.54
CA ASP A 89 2.06 9.97 6.82
C ASP A 89 1.67 10.67 5.51
N GLY A 90 0.51 10.29 4.98
CA GLY A 90 -0.04 10.89 3.77
C GLY A 90 -0.46 12.35 3.96
N LYS A 91 -0.51 12.88 5.19
CA LYS A 91 -0.94 14.26 5.50
C LYS A 91 -2.25 14.67 4.82
N ASN A 92 -3.18 13.72 4.70
CA ASN A 92 -4.48 13.83 4.02
C ASN A 92 -4.42 14.03 2.49
N HIS A 93 -3.26 13.83 1.87
CA HIS A 93 -3.11 13.80 0.43
C HIS A 93 -3.73 12.54 -0.19
N VAL A 94 -3.88 12.60 -1.51
CA VAL A 94 -4.51 11.55 -2.32
C VAL A 94 -3.47 10.89 -3.22
N VAL A 95 -3.46 9.56 -3.24
CA VAL A 95 -2.83 8.77 -4.30
C VAL A 95 -3.94 8.21 -5.19
N SER A 96 -3.93 8.56 -6.46
CA SER A 96 -5.01 8.24 -7.40
C SER A 96 -4.53 7.43 -8.59
N GLY A 97 -5.44 6.64 -9.18
CA GLY A 97 -5.15 5.86 -10.39
C GLY A 97 -4.18 4.71 -10.15
N LEU A 98 -4.18 4.11 -8.97
CA LEU A 98 -3.40 2.91 -8.69
C LEU A 98 -3.94 1.76 -9.53
N TYR A 99 -3.09 1.11 -10.32
CA TYR A 99 -3.41 -0.11 -11.07
C TYR A 99 -2.45 -1.21 -10.62
N CYS A 100 -2.90 -2.08 -9.72
CA CYS A 100 -2.13 -3.20 -9.20
C CYS A 100 -2.85 -4.50 -9.57
N GLU A 101 -2.28 -5.27 -10.50
CA GLU A 101 -2.84 -6.52 -10.99
C GLU A 101 -1.81 -7.63 -10.76
N LEU A 102 -1.95 -8.36 -9.66
CA LEU A 102 -1.13 -9.52 -9.31
C LEU A 102 -1.94 -10.80 -9.47
N ASP A 103 -1.26 -11.94 -9.66
CA ASP A 103 -1.92 -13.25 -9.68
C ASP A 103 -2.62 -13.53 -8.35
N ASP A 104 -3.93 -13.74 -8.39
CA ASP A 104 -4.81 -13.93 -7.24
C ASP A 104 -4.98 -15.40 -6.85
N LYS A 105 -4.44 -16.33 -7.65
CA LYS A 105 -4.53 -17.78 -7.43
C LYS A 105 -3.38 -18.33 -6.61
N THR A 106 -2.29 -17.58 -6.47
CA THR A 106 -1.08 -18.02 -5.81
C THR A 106 -0.61 -17.01 -4.78
N SER A 107 -0.19 -17.47 -3.60
CA SER A 107 0.39 -16.58 -2.58
C SER A 107 1.81 -16.09 -2.95
N THR A 108 2.41 -16.66 -3.99
CA THR A 108 3.77 -16.33 -4.45
C THR A 108 3.85 -14.98 -5.15
N SER A 109 2.73 -14.45 -5.66
CA SER A 109 2.66 -13.11 -6.25
C SER A 109 2.82 -11.99 -5.22
N GLY A 110 2.62 -12.31 -3.94
CA GLY A 110 2.71 -11.36 -2.84
C GLY A 110 1.40 -10.59 -2.61
N PRO A 111 1.34 -9.81 -1.51
CA PRO A 111 0.19 -8.98 -1.18
C PRO A 111 0.10 -7.75 -2.09
N ALA A 112 -1.12 -7.42 -2.52
CA ALA A 112 -1.45 -6.36 -3.47
C ALA A 112 -2.09 -5.14 -2.79
N GLY A 113 -1.67 -3.95 -3.20
CA GLY A 113 -2.16 -2.67 -2.68
C GLY A 113 -1.23 -1.53 -3.06
N LEU A 114 -1.48 -0.33 -2.51
CA LEU A 114 -0.46 0.73 -2.59
C LEU A 114 0.82 0.27 -1.88
N PHE A 115 0.66 -0.26 -0.67
CA PHE A 115 1.64 -1.03 0.06
C PHE A 115 1.36 -2.53 -0.11
N GLY A 116 2.40 -3.33 -0.30
CA GLY A 116 2.28 -4.79 -0.32
C GLY A 116 2.26 -5.30 1.10
N LEU A 117 3.42 -5.25 1.76
CA LEU A 117 3.59 -5.73 3.12
C LEU A 117 4.11 -4.64 4.06
N LEU A 118 3.32 -4.38 5.10
CA LEU A 118 3.70 -3.58 6.26
C LEU A 118 4.07 -4.53 7.39
N ARG A 119 5.37 -4.59 7.74
CA ARG A 119 5.84 -5.48 8.80
C ARG A 119 6.88 -4.82 9.67
N TYR A 120 6.65 -4.87 10.99
CA TYR A 120 7.71 -4.64 11.95
C TYR A 120 8.53 -5.93 12.14
N GLY A 121 9.85 -5.83 12.06
CA GLY A 121 10.75 -6.99 12.24
C GLY A 121 10.61 -7.69 13.59
N SER A 122 11.28 -8.83 13.74
CA SER A 122 11.26 -9.64 14.97
C SER A 122 12.16 -9.11 16.11
N ASP A 123 12.66 -7.89 15.97
CA ASP A 123 13.75 -7.38 16.79
C ASP A 123 13.22 -6.76 18.09
N SER A 124 14.04 -6.76 19.14
CA SER A 124 13.69 -6.20 20.46
C SER A 124 13.81 -4.68 20.54
N GLU A 125 13.96 -3.99 19.41
CA GLU A 125 14.07 -2.53 19.37
C GLU A 125 12.68 -1.91 19.30
N ASN A 126 12.55 -0.69 19.81
CA ASN A 126 11.31 0.07 19.71
C ASN A 126 11.07 0.54 18.28
N GLY A 127 9.84 0.42 17.80
CA GLY A 127 9.44 1.00 16.53
C GLY A 127 8.01 0.67 16.15
N GLU A 128 7.51 1.40 15.16
CA GLU A 128 6.13 1.29 14.68
C GLU A 128 6.17 1.24 13.16
N THR A 129 5.35 0.37 12.58
CA THR A 129 5.11 0.37 11.12
C THR A 129 3.72 0.95 10.89
N VAL A 130 3.64 2.15 10.33
CA VAL A 130 2.37 2.88 10.26
C VAL A 130 2.18 3.48 8.88
N VAL A 131 0.99 3.29 8.29
CA VAL A 131 0.51 4.09 7.16
C VAL A 131 -0.71 4.85 7.61
N LYS A 132 -0.70 6.18 7.51
CA LYS A 132 -1.81 7.02 8.00
C LYS A 132 -2.15 8.22 7.15
N ASN A 133 -3.34 8.79 7.39
CA ASN A 133 -3.81 10.04 6.79
C ASN A 133 -3.74 10.04 5.26
N LEU A 134 -4.24 9.00 4.60
CA LEU A 134 -4.07 8.81 3.16
C LEU A 134 -5.38 8.42 2.49
N ARG A 135 -5.64 8.96 1.29
CA ARG A 135 -6.75 8.50 0.45
C ARG A 135 -6.20 7.83 -0.81
N VAL A 136 -6.66 6.62 -1.10
CA VAL A 136 -6.37 5.91 -2.35
C VAL A 136 -7.65 5.88 -3.18
N THR A 137 -7.67 6.52 -4.35
CA THR A 137 -8.93 6.80 -5.09
C THR A 137 -8.86 6.45 -6.58
N GLY A 138 -9.98 6.06 -7.19
CA GLY A 138 -10.05 5.78 -8.63
C GLY A 138 -9.09 4.68 -9.05
N SER A 139 -9.00 3.64 -8.24
CA SER A 139 -7.94 2.64 -8.27
C SER A 139 -8.49 1.23 -8.47
N PHE A 140 -7.62 0.31 -8.90
CA PHE A 140 -7.89 -1.11 -9.01
C PHE A 140 -6.74 -1.89 -8.36
N VAL A 141 -7.11 -2.86 -7.52
CA VAL A 141 -6.17 -3.76 -6.84
C VAL A 141 -6.69 -5.18 -6.98
N ASN A 142 -5.87 -6.06 -7.54
CA ASN A 142 -6.10 -7.50 -7.60
C ASN A 142 -4.88 -8.28 -7.10
N GLY A 143 -5.10 -9.34 -6.33
CA GLY A 143 -4.04 -10.25 -5.88
C GLY A 143 -4.51 -11.28 -4.85
N TYR A 144 -3.61 -12.14 -4.38
CA TYR A 144 -3.98 -13.21 -3.44
C TYR A 144 -4.48 -12.65 -2.09
N ARG A 145 -3.81 -11.61 -1.59
CA ARG A 145 -4.23 -10.76 -0.47
C ARG A 145 -4.26 -9.33 -1.00
N ALA A 146 -5.42 -8.69 -1.02
CA ALA A 146 -5.60 -7.42 -1.72
C ALA A 146 -6.32 -6.41 -0.83
N GLY A 147 -5.73 -5.22 -0.71
CA GLY A 147 -6.40 -4.06 -0.12
C GLY A 147 -5.94 -2.75 -0.74
N ALA A 148 -6.84 -1.76 -0.78
CA ALA A 148 -6.56 -0.50 -1.48
C ALA A 148 -5.30 0.21 -0.93
N VAL A 149 -5.13 0.21 0.39
CA VAL A 149 -3.99 0.83 1.07
C VAL A 149 -2.87 -0.17 1.28
N ALA A 150 -3.17 -1.34 1.83
CA ALA A 150 -2.18 -2.39 2.07
C ALA A 150 -2.72 -3.77 1.70
N GLY A 151 -1.89 -4.62 1.10
CA GLY A 151 -2.27 -6.02 0.90
C GLY A 151 -2.20 -6.81 2.21
N GLU A 152 -1.19 -6.54 3.05
CA GLU A 152 -0.97 -7.26 4.31
C GLU A 152 -0.37 -6.38 5.40
N LEU A 153 -0.96 -6.50 6.60
CA LEU A 153 -0.39 -6.05 7.86
C LEU A 153 0.14 -7.26 8.63
N ASP A 154 1.41 -7.20 9.02
CA ASP A 154 2.02 -8.21 9.88
C ASP A 154 2.77 -7.53 11.03
N GLY A 155 2.14 -7.49 12.20
CA GLY A 155 2.69 -6.87 13.40
C GLY A 155 3.71 -7.77 14.08
N SER A 156 4.51 -7.20 14.98
CA SER A 156 5.47 -8.01 15.75
C SER A 156 4.77 -8.96 16.71
N THR A 157 5.21 -10.21 16.74
CA THR A 157 4.84 -11.19 17.77
C THR A 157 5.68 -11.03 19.05
N TYR A 158 6.73 -10.20 19.03
CA TYR A 158 7.62 -10.01 20.17
C TYR A 158 6.92 -9.23 21.28
N LYS A 159 6.41 -9.97 22.27
CA LYS A 159 5.75 -9.46 23.49
C LYS A 159 4.61 -8.47 23.20
N GLY A 160 4.02 -8.49 22.00
CA GLY A 160 2.93 -7.59 21.58
C GLY A 160 3.31 -6.10 21.59
N GLN A 161 4.60 -5.76 21.47
CA GLN A 161 5.06 -4.38 21.70
C GLN A 161 4.93 -3.47 20.48
N TRP A 162 5.06 -4.01 19.26
CA TRP A 162 5.23 -3.19 18.05
C TRP A 162 4.17 -3.50 17.01
N PRO A 163 3.08 -2.72 16.96
CA PRO A 163 2.02 -2.98 16.00
C PRO A 163 2.37 -2.50 14.60
N SER A 164 1.82 -3.20 13.60
CA SER A 164 1.69 -2.68 12.24
C SER A 164 0.28 -2.09 12.10
N MET A 165 0.19 -0.82 11.66
CA MET A 165 -1.06 -0.07 11.71
C MET A 165 -1.37 0.63 10.38
N VAL A 166 -2.65 0.60 10.00
CA VAL A 166 -3.22 1.51 9.00
C VAL A 166 -4.26 2.38 9.71
N MET A 167 -4.08 3.71 9.66
CA MET A 167 -4.90 4.66 10.43
C MET A 167 -5.45 5.80 9.58
N ASP A 168 -6.71 6.17 9.74
CA ASP A 168 -7.31 7.34 9.09
C ASP A 168 -7.13 7.34 7.56
N CYS A 169 -7.21 6.15 6.96
CA CYS A 169 -7.05 5.94 5.53
C CYS A 169 -8.38 5.64 4.86
N THR A 170 -8.54 6.09 3.61
CA THR A 170 -9.74 5.82 2.81
C THR A 170 -9.37 5.10 1.51
N GLY A 171 -10.08 4.02 1.22
CA GLY A 171 -10.06 3.34 -0.08
C GLY A 171 -11.31 3.67 -0.91
N ASP A 172 -11.12 4.24 -2.08
CA ASP A 172 -12.13 4.35 -3.13
C ASP A 172 -11.56 3.64 -4.37
N ALA A 173 -11.71 2.31 -4.37
CA ALA A 173 -11.06 1.43 -5.32
C ALA A 173 -11.91 0.19 -5.59
N VAL A 174 -11.70 -0.43 -6.73
CA VAL A 174 -12.10 -1.82 -6.95
C VAL A 174 -11.01 -2.71 -6.35
N VAL A 175 -11.37 -3.57 -5.41
CA VAL A 175 -10.46 -4.53 -4.74
C VAL A 175 -10.96 -5.94 -4.98
N LYS A 176 -10.13 -6.75 -5.62
CA LYS A 176 -10.40 -8.17 -5.92
C LYS A 176 -9.30 -9.05 -5.34
N GLY A 177 -9.64 -10.27 -4.90
CA GLY A 177 -8.60 -11.22 -4.49
C GLY A 177 -9.11 -12.49 -3.83
N THR A 178 -8.18 -13.36 -3.41
CA THR A 178 -8.56 -14.52 -2.59
C THR A 178 -8.91 -14.09 -1.15
N SER A 179 -8.14 -13.15 -0.59
CA SER A 179 -8.51 -12.37 0.59
C SER A 179 -8.57 -10.90 0.19
N ALA A 180 -9.76 -10.32 0.15
CA ALA A 180 -9.98 -8.96 -0.30
C ALA A 180 -10.50 -8.10 0.85
N GLY A 181 -9.84 -7.00 1.14
CA GLY A 181 -10.28 -6.04 2.14
C GLY A 181 -10.30 -4.65 1.56
N GLY A 182 -11.38 -3.89 1.78
CA GLY A 182 -11.54 -2.56 1.19
C GLY A 182 -10.33 -1.62 1.43
N VAL A 183 -9.71 -1.72 2.61
CA VAL A 183 -8.50 -0.95 2.97
C VAL A 183 -7.28 -1.85 3.10
N VAL A 184 -7.41 -2.96 3.86
CA VAL A 184 -6.34 -3.93 4.09
C VAL A 184 -6.80 -5.36 3.76
N GLY A 185 -6.05 -6.08 2.92
CA GLY A 185 -6.44 -7.42 2.47
C GLY A 185 -6.32 -8.53 3.51
N TYR A 186 -5.26 -8.50 4.32
CA TYR A 186 -5.01 -9.50 5.35
C TYR A 186 -4.33 -8.85 6.56
N VAL A 187 -4.78 -9.22 7.76
CA VAL A 187 -4.27 -8.70 9.03
C VAL A 187 -3.78 -9.88 9.85
N ASP A 188 -2.50 -9.90 10.17
CA ASP A 188 -1.85 -10.91 11.00
C ASP A 188 -1.20 -10.30 12.24
N ASN A 189 -0.96 -11.14 13.24
CA ASN A 189 -0.25 -10.81 14.47
C ASN A 189 -0.78 -9.53 15.14
N ASN A 190 0.07 -8.79 15.84
CA ASN A 190 -0.31 -7.57 16.55
C ASN A 190 -0.53 -6.41 15.56
N SER A 191 -1.62 -6.43 14.80
CA SER A 191 -1.91 -5.41 13.79
C SER A 191 -3.24 -4.72 14.05
N ARG A 192 -3.37 -3.47 13.57
CA ARG A 192 -4.58 -2.65 13.80
C ARG A 192 -4.97 -1.88 12.55
N ILE A 193 -6.27 -1.79 12.35
CA ILE A 193 -6.90 -0.88 11.38
C ILE A 193 -7.80 0.04 12.20
N GLU A 194 -7.60 1.35 12.09
CA GLU A 194 -8.31 2.34 12.91
C GLU A 194 -8.71 3.56 12.07
N GLY A 195 -9.90 4.11 12.27
CA GLY A 195 -10.35 5.31 11.56
C GLY A 195 -10.46 5.17 10.03
N CYS A 196 -10.39 3.94 9.51
CA CYS A 196 -10.37 3.70 8.07
C CYS A 196 -11.77 3.56 7.48
N SER A 197 -11.89 3.73 6.16
CA SER A 197 -13.14 3.49 5.43
C SER A 197 -12.89 3.08 3.99
N HIS A 198 -13.86 2.37 3.42
CA HIS A 198 -13.88 2.03 2.00
C HIS A 198 -15.22 2.41 1.37
N THR A 199 -15.19 2.88 0.13
CA THR A 199 -16.40 3.29 -0.61
C THR A 199 -16.53 2.67 -2.00
N GLY A 200 -15.55 1.88 -2.44
CA GLY A 200 -15.55 1.19 -3.73
C GLY A 200 -16.16 -0.21 -3.68
N TYR A 201 -15.71 -1.06 -4.60
CA TYR A 201 -16.20 -2.43 -4.78
C TYR A 201 -15.18 -3.43 -4.21
N VAL A 202 -15.66 -4.42 -3.44
CA VAL A 202 -14.81 -5.50 -2.90
C VAL A 202 -15.38 -6.85 -3.33
N GLU A 203 -14.54 -7.69 -3.92
CA GLU A 203 -14.89 -9.05 -4.33
C GLU A 203 -13.82 -10.04 -3.89
N SER A 204 -14.25 -11.18 -3.36
CA SER A 204 -13.37 -12.30 -3.10
C SER A 204 -13.71 -13.50 -3.98
N ASN A 205 -12.70 -14.24 -4.42
CA ASN A 205 -12.89 -15.50 -5.15
C ASN A 205 -13.62 -16.57 -4.32
N ALA A 206 -14.16 -17.61 -4.96
CA ALA A 206 -14.92 -18.66 -4.29
C ALA A 206 -14.11 -19.36 -3.17
N GLY A 207 -14.56 -19.24 -1.92
CA GLY A 207 -13.88 -19.76 -0.72
C GLY A 207 -12.96 -18.74 -0.03
N GLY A 208 -12.82 -17.56 -0.61
CA GLY A 208 -12.09 -16.41 -0.09
C GLY A 208 -12.83 -15.67 1.03
N ARG A 209 -12.17 -14.64 1.57
CA ARG A 209 -12.73 -13.75 2.60
C ARG A 209 -12.77 -12.33 2.07
N ALA A 210 -13.92 -11.67 2.22
CA ALA A 210 -14.11 -10.26 1.89
C ALA A 210 -14.41 -9.44 3.16
N GLY A 211 -13.75 -8.28 3.32
CA GLY A 211 -13.95 -7.34 4.44
C GLY A 211 -13.90 -5.88 3.97
N GLY A 212 -14.47 -4.95 4.74
CA GLY A 212 -14.77 -3.60 4.24
C GLY A 212 -13.97 -2.43 4.81
N VAL A 213 -13.25 -2.57 5.94
CA VAL A 213 -12.76 -1.42 6.72
C VAL A 213 -11.33 -1.59 7.16
#